data_AF-A0A0D2WJP4-F1
#
_entry.id   AF-A0A0D2WJP4-F1
#
_cell.length_a   1.000
_cell.length_b   1.000
_cell.length_c   1.000
_cell.angle_alpha   90.00
_cell.angle_beta   90.00
_cell.angle_gamma   90.00
#
_symmetry.space_group_name_H-M   'P 1'
#
loop_
_entity.id
_entity.type
_entity.pdbx_description
1 polymer ?
#
loop_
_entity_poly.entity_id
_entity_poly.type
_entity_poly.pdbx_seq_one_letter_code
_entity_poly.pdbx_strand_id
1 'polypeptide(L)'
;MCFLCGFRGGHSHADNKASSTEISQQEQQQQQEHQSSSGVVTRSRLRASNSANPNPNPTPNSSSTSTATTATATATRVGWHKYRNDKFPGKEYVPTRAEHLANIWSHAVGILFGLFALWDMQRNADSRPKLVAAWTYGVSLIALFGVSTMYHVVFYNHWGEFLTRLFKLGDRVMIFVFVAGSYTPWILLVDLPDSFLWGETMLTVIWSIGFAGIAFSSFFTLTKRRTTTVEIIELGFYLGMGWIGAFVAQPMMASGVSGVALSLLVAGGLSFSIGVYFFRLDGIMPFGHTVWHIWVIIGCAFHYHAVCHHLLPSATHPSTHAIMSSA
;
A
#
# COMPACT_ATOMS: atom_id res chain seq x y z
N MET A 1 -28.90 13.74 17.05
CA MET A 1 -28.35 15.05 17.46
C MET A 1 -27.76 15.74 16.24
N CYS A 2 -28.52 16.69 15.68
CA CYS A 2 -28.06 17.68 14.71
C CYS A 2 -26.87 18.47 15.26
N PHE A 3 -25.92 18.88 14.42
CA PHE A 3 -25.35 20.22 14.46
C PHE A 3 -24.65 20.54 13.12
N LEU A 4 -25.38 21.28 12.27
CA LEU A 4 -24.87 22.22 11.28
C LEU A 4 -25.41 23.58 11.71
N CYS A 5 -24.55 24.57 11.97
CA CYS A 5 -24.80 25.97 11.62
C CYS A 5 -23.58 26.85 11.92
N GLY A 6 -23.26 27.74 10.98
CA GLY A 6 -22.44 28.92 11.25
C GLY A 6 -21.37 29.18 10.19
N PHE A 7 -21.76 29.76 9.04
CA PHE A 7 -21.21 31.03 8.55
C PHE A 7 -21.87 31.38 7.22
N ARG A 8 -22.62 32.49 7.20
CA ARG A 8 -23.16 33.14 5.99
C ARG A 8 -22.84 34.64 6.07
N GLY A 9 -22.36 35.17 4.95
CA GLY A 9 -22.09 36.59 4.70
C GLY A 9 -20.89 36.65 3.74
N GLY A 10 -20.94 37.15 2.52
CA GLY A 10 -21.95 37.89 1.79
C GLY A 10 -21.18 38.79 0.82
N HIS A 11 -20.97 38.35 -0.43
CA HIS A 11 -20.61 39.20 -1.56
C HIS A 11 -20.99 38.47 -2.87
N SER A 12 -21.95 39.06 -3.60
CA SER A 12 -22.45 38.60 -4.88
C SER A 12 -22.39 39.79 -5.84
N HIS A 13 -21.64 39.64 -6.95
CA HIS A 13 -22.06 39.91 -8.34
C HIS A 13 -20.94 40.32 -9.30
N ALA A 14 -19.75 40.70 -8.82
CA ALA A 14 -18.63 41.07 -9.70
C ALA A 14 -17.79 39.86 -10.17
N ASP A 15 -17.60 38.86 -9.31
CA ASP A 15 -16.67 37.74 -9.56
C ASP A 15 -17.18 36.73 -10.60
N ASN A 16 -18.50 36.62 -10.79
CA ASN A 16 -19.08 35.69 -11.76
C ASN A 16 -18.85 36.11 -13.23
N LYS A 17 -18.66 37.41 -13.51
CA LYS A 17 -18.33 37.87 -14.88
C LYS A 17 -16.86 37.65 -15.22
N ALA A 18 -15.96 37.82 -14.26
CA ALA A 18 -14.54 37.55 -14.45
C ALA A 18 -14.29 36.04 -14.70
N SER A 19 -14.90 35.17 -13.88
CA SER A 19 -14.77 33.72 -14.01
C SER A 19 -15.35 33.18 -15.33
N SER A 20 -16.48 33.71 -15.80
CA SER A 20 -17.08 33.26 -17.08
C SER A 20 -16.24 33.69 -18.29
N THR A 21 -15.52 34.82 -18.20
CA THR A 21 -14.67 35.32 -19.30
C THR A 21 -13.35 34.55 -19.37
N GLU A 22 -12.79 34.16 -18.22
CA GLU A 22 -11.58 33.33 -18.14
C GLU A 22 -11.82 31.89 -18.65
N ILE A 23 -13.00 31.32 -18.38
CA ILE A 23 -13.38 29.99 -18.87
C ILE A 23 -13.49 29.98 -20.40
N SER A 24 -14.11 30.99 -21.02
CA SER A 24 -14.16 31.08 -22.48
C SER A 24 -12.79 31.29 -23.14
N GLN A 25 -11.86 31.98 -22.48
CA GLN A 25 -10.49 32.14 -22.99
C GLN A 25 -9.69 30.83 -22.91
N GLN A 26 -9.87 30.04 -21.84
CA GLN A 26 -9.23 28.73 -21.71
C GLN A 26 -9.76 27.71 -22.72
N GLU A 27 -11.06 27.72 -23.03
CA GLU A 27 -11.65 26.85 -24.04
C GLU A 27 -11.13 27.18 -25.46
N GLN A 28 -10.94 28.47 -25.79
CA GLN A 28 -10.37 28.89 -27.07
C GLN A 28 -8.90 28.49 -27.20
N GLN A 29 -8.13 28.55 -26.10
CA GLN A 29 -6.73 28.16 -26.09
C GLN A 29 -6.55 26.64 -26.25
N GLN A 30 -7.42 25.83 -25.64
CA GLN A 30 -7.44 24.37 -25.83
C GLN A 30 -7.81 23.96 -27.27
N GLN A 31 -8.71 24.69 -27.93
CA GLN A 31 -9.07 24.41 -29.33
C GLN A 31 -7.93 24.73 -30.31
N GLN A 32 -7.13 25.76 -30.05
CA GLN A 32 -5.95 26.09 -30.86
C GLN A 32 -4.82 25.06 -30.73
N GLU A 33 -4.57 24.53 -29.52
CA GLU A 33 -3.57 23.48 -29.33
C GLU A 33 -3.97 22.16 -30.03
N HIS A 34 -5.27 21.84 -30.06
CA HIS A 34 -5.76 20.62 -30.71
C HIS A 34 -5.66 20.67 -32.24
N GLN A 35 -5.81 21.86 -32.84
CA GLN A 35 -5.58 22.08 -34.28
C GLN A 35 -4.09 22.05 -34.66
N SER A 36 -3.21 22.57 -33.80
CA SER A 36 -1.75 22.51 -33.98
C SER A 36 -1.21 21.07 -33.97
N SER A 37 -1.70 20.24 -33.04
CA SER A 37 -1.30 18.82 -32.93
C SER A 37 -1.75 17.96 -34.11
N SER A 38 -2.83 18.35 -34.79
CA SER A 38 -3.40 17.56 -35.90
C SER A 38 -2.70 17.83 -37.25
N GLY A 39 -1.99 18.96 -37.39
CA GLY A 39 -1.31 19.36 -38.63
C GLY A 39 0.09 18.77 -38.85
N VAL A 40 0.68 18.14 -37.83
CA VAL A 40 2.08 17.63 -37.89
C VAL A 40 2.16 16.22 -38.49
N VAL A 41 1.06 15.46 -38.52
CA VAL A 41 1.07 14.03 -38.92
C VAL A 41 0.92 13.81 -40.44
N THR A 42 0.57 14.83 -41.24
CA THR A 42 0.22 14.64 -42.66
C THR A 42 1.30 15.06 -43.67
N ARG A 43 2.50 15.48 -43.23
CA ARG A 43 3.57 16.01 -44.14
C ARG A 43 4.73 15.06 -44.46
N SER A 44 4.70 13.80 -44.04
CA SER A 44 5.82 12.86 -44.24
C SER A 44 5.63 11.81 -45.35
N ARG A 45 4.56 11.86 -46.13
CA ARG A 45 4.40 11.04 -47.34
C ARG A 45 4.06 11.92 -48.53
N LEU A 46 5.08 12.32 -49.30
CA LEU A 46 5.04 12.67 -50.73
C LEU A 46 6.34 13.41 -51.10
N ARG A 47 7.47 12.70 -51.15
CA ARG A 47 8.62 13.12 -51.96
C ARG A 47 9.58 11.95 -52.23
N ALA A 48 9.25 11.13 -53.22
CA ALA A 48 10.22 10.24 -53.86
C ALA A 48 9.74 9.93 -55.29
N SER A 49 10.23 10.69 -56.26
CA SER A 49 10.35 10.23 -57.64
C SER A 49 11.46 10.98 -58.39
N ASN A 50 12.38 10.21 -58.95
CA ASN A 50 13.19 10.45 -60.14
C ASN A 50 14.29 11.52 -60.14
N SER A 51 15.56 11.07 -60.22
CA SER A 51 16.42 11.33 -61.39
C SER A 51 17.68 10.44 -61.37
N ALA A 52 18.06 9.97 -62.56
CA ALA A 52 19.12 9.01 -62.90
C ALA A 52 20.51 9.69 -63.10
N ASN A 53 21.62 9.04 -62.64
CA ASN A 53 22.78 8.48 -63.40
C ASN A 53 23.91 9.48 -63.80
N PRO A 54 25.18 9.12 -64.15
CA PRO A 54 26.08 7.97 -63.84
C PRO A 54 27.46 8.38 -63.20
N ASN A 55 28.27 7.37 -62.84
CA ASN A 55 29.69 7.43 -62.38
C ASN A 55 30.70 7.47 -63.57
N PRO A 56 31.99 7.90 -63.42
CA PRO A 56 33.09 6.94 -63.11
C PRO A 56 34.33 7.46 -62.31
N ASN A 57 34.94 6.53 -61.54
CA ASN A 57 36.31 6.32 -60.93
C ASN A 57 37.59 7.07 -61.47
N PRO A 58 38.84 6.93 -60.91
CA PRO A 58 39.37 6.15 -59.73
C PRO A 58 40.51 6.75 -58.80
N THR A 59 40.70 6.14 -57.60
CA THR A 59 41.95 5.86 -56.79
C THR A 59 42.83 6.98 -56.14
N PRO A 60 43.81 6.66 -55.24
CA PRO A 60 43.73 5.90 -53.97
C PRO A 60 44.47 6.63 -52.81
N ASN A 61 44.29 6.21 -51.53
CA ASN A 61 45.42 6.07 -50.58
C ASN A 61 45.03 5.49 -49.21
N SER A 62 45.72 4.40 -48.88
CA SER A 62 46.22 3.91 -47.58
C SER A 62 45.61 4.45 -46.27
N SER A 63 45.11 3.52 -45.44
CA SER A 63 45.83 3.07 -44.24
C SER A 63 44.96 2.10 -43.44
N SER A 64 45.47 0.88 -43.29
CA SER A 64 44.97 -0.15 -42.38
C SER A 64 45.23 0.28 -40.94
N THR A 65 44.18 0.38 -40.12
CA THR A 65 44.33 0.41 -38.66
C THR A 65 43.31 -0.55 -38.07
N SER A 66 43.82 -1.55 -37.36
CA SER A 66 43.08 -2.57 -36.64
C SER A 66 42.12 -1.94 -35.64
N THR A 67 40.83 -2.02 -35.91
CA THR A 67 39.81 -1.69 -34.92
C THR A 67 39.54 -2.93 -34.08
N ALA A 68 40.01 -2.86 -32.83
CA ALA A 68 39.63 -3.77 -31.78
C ALA A 68 38.10 -3.81 -31.68
N THR A 69 37.53 -5.01 -31.82
CA THR A 69 36.12 -5.30 -31.62
C THR A 69 35.83 -5.17 -30.13
N THR A 70 35.58 -3.94 -29.66
CA THR A 70 34.96 -3.72 -28.35
C THR A 70 33.52 -4.22 -28.48
N ALA A 71 33.29 -5.47 -28.08
CA ALA A 71 31.96 -6.01 -27.90
C ALA A 71 31.28 -5.21 -26.78
N THR A 72 30.58 -4.13 -27.15
CA THR A 72 29.69 -3.42 -26.24
C THR A 72 28.56 -4.36 -25.90
N ALA A 73 28.63 -4.97 -24.71
CA ALA A 73 27.53 -5.70 -24.12
C ALA A 73 26.34 -4.74 -24.02
N THR A 74 25.46 -4.82 -25.00
CA THR A 74 24.20 -4.09 -25.01
C THR A 74 23.35 -4.79 -23.97
N ALA A 75 23.42 -4.32 -22.72
CA ALA A 75 22.49 -4.70 -21.69
C ALA A 75 21.09 -4.43 -22.26
N THR A 76 20.38 -5.49 -22.64
CA THR A 76 18.99 -5.42 -23.06
C THR A 76 18.23 -4.78 -21.92
N ARG A 77 17.98 -3.48 -22.04
CA ARG A 77 17.15 -2.71 -21.13
C ARG A 77 15.78 -3.37 -21.23
N VAL A 78 15.51 -4.29 -20.31
CA VAL A 78 14.22 -4.99 -20.21
C VAL A 78 13.15 -3.90 -20.35
N GLY A 79 12.19 -4.12 -21.27
CA GLY A 79 11.23 -3.11 -21.72
C GLY A 79 10.19 -2.73 -20.67
N TRP A 80 10.60 -2.44 -19.45
CA TRP A 80 9.76 -2.09 -18.30
C TRP A 80 8.93 -0.83 -18.55
N HIS A 81 9.41 0.08 -19.42
CA HIS A 81 8.69 1.29 -19.82
C HIS A 81 7.35 1.01 -20.52
N LYS A 82 7.12 -0.22 -21.00
CA LYS A 82 5.83 -0.61 -21.61
C LYS A 82 4.70 -0.77 -20.58
N TYR A 83 5.03 -1.03 -19.31
CA TYR A 83 4.05 -1.43 -18.29
C TYR A 83 3.86 -0.42 -17.16
N ARG A 84 4.42 0.79 -17.28
CA ARG A 84 4.40 1.83 -16.25
C ARG A 84 4.34 3.22 -16.90
N ASN A 85 3.67 4.16 -16.25
CA ASN A 85 3.71 5.57 -16.66
C ASN A 85 4.96 6.27 -16.11
N ASP A 86 5.29 7.44 -16.67
CA ASP A 86 6.35 8.29 -16.13
C ASP A 86 5.91 8.98 -14.82
N LYS A 87 6.83 9.03 -13.86
CA LYS A 87 6.62 9.73 -12.58
C LYS A 87 7.14 11.16 -12.70
N PHE A 88 6.24 12.14 -12.62
CA PHE A 88 6.60 13.56 -12.69
C PHE A 88 6.92 14.13 -11.31
N PRO A 89 8.01 14.90 -11.15
CA PRO A 89 8.32 15.57 -9.88
C PRO A 89 7.17 16.45 -9.40
N GLY A 90 6.80 16.32 -8.12
CA GLY A 90 5.73 17.13 -7.50
C GLY A 90 4.31 16.74 -7.89
N LYS A 91 4.12 15.72 -8.74
CA LYS A 91 2.80 15.13 -9.03
C LYS A 91 2.71 13.71 -8.49
N GLU A 92 1.50 13.34 -8.09
CA GLU A 92 1.20 11.97 -7.68
C GLU A 92 1.38 11.01 -8.86
N TYR A 93 1.90 9.81 -8.58
CA TYR A 93 2.04 8.78 -9.60
C TYR A 93 0.66 8.29 -10.04
N VAL A 94 0.43 8.20 -11.35
CA VAL A 94 -0.82 7.70 -11.94
C VAL A 94 -0.54 6.33 -12.54
N PRO A 95 -1.07 5.23 -11.97
CA PRO A 95 -0.85 3.88 -12.47
C PRO A 95 -1.43 3.67 -13.87
N THR A 96 -0.84 2.74 -14.62
CA THR A 96 -1.44 2.25 -15.88
C THR A 96 -2.71 1.44 -15.60
N ARG A 97 -3.54 1.18 -16.63
CA ARG A 97 -4.71 0.29 -16.49
C ARG A 97 -4.33 -1.10 -15.98
N ALA A 98 -3.18 -1.63 -16.42
CA ALA A 98 -2.70 -2.95 -15.99
C ALA A 98 -2.33 -2.94 -14.50
N GLU A 99 -1.59 -1.94 -14.05
CA GLU A 99 -1.21 -1.79 -12.63
C GLU A 99 -2.43 -1.57 -11.75
N HIS A 100 -3.40 -0.77 -12.21
CA HIS A 100 -4.65 -0.53 -11.50
C HIS A 100 -5.48 -1.80 -11.33
N LEU A 101 -5.62 -2.60 -12.41
CA LEU A 101 -6.32 -3.89 -12.35
C LEU A 101 -5.61 -4.88 -11.42
N ALA A 102 -4.27 -4.91 -11.44
CA ALA A 102 -3.48 -5.75 -10.54
C ALA A 102 -3.64 -5.34 -9.07
N ASN A 103 -3.73 -4.04 -8.77
CA ASN A 103 -4.03 -3.53 -7.44
C ASN A 103 -5.43 -3.97 -6.97
N ILE A 104 -6.46 -3.85 -7.82
CA ILE A 104 -7.82 -4.31 -7.49
C ILE A 104 -7.85 -5.80 -7.19
N TRP A 105 -7.23 -6.65 -8.03
CA TRP A 105 -7.24 -8.09 -7.81
C TRP A 105 -6.48 -8.49 -6.54
N SER A 106 -5.33 -7.90 -6.28
CA SER A 106 -4.59 -8.16 -5.04
C SER A 106 -5.39 -7.75 -3.80
N HIS A 107 -6.12 -6.64 -3.84
CA HIS A 107 -7.05 -6.27 -2.76
C HIS A 107 -8.20 -7.26 -2.61
N ALA A 108 -8.81 -7.71 -3.70
CA ALA A 108 -9.89 -8.70 -3.66
C ALA A 108 -9.43 -9.99 -2.96
N VAL A 109 -8.21 -10.46 -3.27
CA VAL A 109 -7.59 -11.60 -2.56
C VAL A 109 -7.44 -11.30 -1.07
N GLY A 110 -6.96 -10.10 -0.71
CA GLY A 110 -6.84 -9.67 0.69
C GLY A 110 -8.18 -9.62 1.44
N ILE A 111 -9.24 -9.12 0.80
CA ILE A 111 -10.60 -9.07 1.39
C ILE A 111 -11.13 -10.49 1.62
N LEU A 112 -11.03 -11.36 0.61
CA LEU A 112 -11.47 -12.75 0.73
C LEU A 112 -10.71 -13.48 1.83
N PHE A 113 -9.40 -13.26 1.93
CA PHE A 113 -8.59 -13.78 3.02
C PHE A 113 -9.03 -13.22 4.38
N GLY A 114 -9.31 -11.93 4.49
CA GLY A 114 -9.81 -11.32 5.73
C GLY A 114 -11.17 -11.87 6.17
N LEU A 115 -12.09 -12.07 5.23
CA LEU A 115 -13.39 -12.71 5.49
C LEU A 115 -13.23 -14.15 5.97
N PHE A 116 -12.35 -14.92 5.31
CA PHE A 116 -12.01 -16.27 5.72
C PHE A 116 -11.39 -16.31 7.12
N ALA A 117 -10.39 -15.47 7.39
CA ALA A 117 -9.73 -15.39 8.68
C ALA A 117 -10.70 -15.04 9.80
N LEU A 118 -11.58 -14.04 9.60
CA LEU A 118 -12.62 -13.70 10.57
C LEU A 118 -13.57 -14.88 10.83
N TRP A 119 -14.07 -15.51 9.76
CA TRP A 119 -14.97 -16.64 9.85
C TRP A 119 -14.34 -17.83 10.60
N ASP A 120 -13.08 -18.16 10.30
CA ASP A 120 -12.39 -19.28 10.90
C ASP A 120 -11.95 -19.00 12.36
N MET A 121 -11.50 -17.80 12.67
CA MET A 121 -11.13 -17.45 14.05
C MET A 121 -12.35 -17.39 14.97
N GLN A 122 -13.46 -16.79 14.51
CA GLN A 122 -14.65 -16.64 15.36
C GLN A 122 -15.33 -17.98 15.67
N ARG A 123 -15.31 -18.96 14.73
CA ARG A 123 -15.89 -20.28 14.98
C ARG A 123 -15.08 -21.11 15.97
N ASN A 124 -13.78 -20.83 16.08
CA ASN A 124 -12.85 -21.49 16.99
C ASN A 124 -12.70 -20.74 18.33
N ALA A 125 -13.38 -19.61 18.51
CA ALA A 125 -13.35 -18.83 19.74
C ALA A 125 -14.33 -19.39 20.78
N ASP A 126 -13.80 -20.01 21.85
CA ASP A 126 -14.58 -20.59 22.95
C ASP A 126 -14.85 -19.63 24.12
N SER A 127 -14.28 -18.42 24.07
CA SER A 127 -14.37 -17.42 25.15
C SER A 127 -14.51 -16.01 24.60
N ARG A 128 -15.00 -15.07 25.45
CA ARG A 128 -15.16 -13.66 25.08
C ARG A 128 -13.85 -13.00 24.62
N PRO A 129 -12.69 -13.17 25.30
CA PRO A 129 -11.43 -12.61 24.83
C PRO A 129 -11.01 -13.12 23.44
N LYS A 130 -11.18 -14.43 23.19
CA LYS A 130 -10.89 -15.03 21.88
C LYS A 130 -11.80 -14.47 20.78
N LEU A 131 -13.07 -14.23 21.10
CA LEU A 131 -14.02 -13.62 20.15
C LEU A 131 -13.64 -12.17 19.84
N VAL A 132 -13.30 -11.37 20.85
CA VAL A 132 -12.84 -9.98 20.67
C VAL A 132 -11.56 -9.95 19.84
N ALA A 133 -10.61 -10.85 20.09
CA ALA A 133 -9.39 -11.00 19.32
C ALA A 133 -9.68 -11.33 17.84
N ALA A 134 -10.56 -12.30 17.58
CA ALA A 134 -10.98 -12.71 16.24
C ALA A 134 -11.62 -11.55 15.45
N TRP A 135 -12.58 -10.85 16.06
CA TRP A 135 -13.26 -9.72 15.43
C TRP A 135 -12.32 -8.54 15.19
N THR A 136 -11.47 -8.21 16.16
CA THR A 136 -10.54 -7.08 16.02
C THR A 136 -9.53 -7.32 14.90
N TYR A 137 -8.93 -8.52 14.84
CA TYR A 137 -8.03 -8.89 13.75
C TYR A 137 -8.76 -8.95 12.41
N GLY A 138 -9.86 -9.69 12.32
CA GLY A 138 -10.57 -9.93 11.06
C GLY A 138 -11.19 -8.66 10.47
N VAL A 139 -11.88 -7.85 11.28
CA VAL A 139 -12.50 -6.60 10.80
C VAL A 139 -11.45 -5.59 10.37
N SER A 140 -10.35 -5.44 11.12
CA SER A 140 -9.28 -4.51 10.71
C SER A 140 -8.61 -4.95 9.42
N LEU A 141 -8.41 -6.26 9.21
CA LEU A 141 -7.88 -6.82 7.97
C LEU A 141 -8.82 -6.62 6.77
N ILE A 142 -10.12 -6.86 6.95
CA ILE A 142 -11.13 -6.60 5.92
C ILE A 142 -11.17 -5.10 5.59
N ALA A 143 -11.14 -4.24 6.62
CA ALA A 143 -11.17 -2.80 6.44
C ALA A 143 -9.92 -2.27 5.71
N LEU A 144 -8.73 -2.83 6.00
CA LEU A 144 -7.47 -2.50 5.32
C LEU A 144 -7.62 -2.64 3.80
N PHE A 145 -8.03 -3.82 3.32
CA PHE A 145 -8.16 -4.04 1.88
C PHE A 145 -9.45 -3.44 1.30
N GLY A 146 -10.53 -3.39 2.06
CA GLY A 146 -11.83 -2.85 1.63
C GLY A 146 -11.79 -1.35 1.37
N VAL A 147 -11.21 -0.57 2.30
CA VAL A 147 -11.05 0.88 2.13
C VAL A 147 -10.08 1.18 0.99
N SER A 148 -9.01 0.40 0.86
CA SER A 148 -8.04 0.52 -0.24
C SER A 148 -8.68 0.27 -1.61
N THR A 149 -9.54 -0.76 -1.70
CA THR A 149 -10.33 -1.04 -2.91
C THR A 149 -11.22 0.14 -3.25
N MET A 150 -11.94 0.67 -2.25
CA MET A 150 -12.85 1.80 -2.47
C MET A 150 -12.10 3.05 -2.94
N TYR A 151 -10.89 3.29 -2.42
CA TYR A 151 -10.02 4.35 -2.91
C TYR A 151 -9.70 4.20 -4.40
N HIS A 152 -9.25 3.02 -4.84
CA HIS A 152 -8.91 2.81 -6.25
C HIS A 152 -10.11 2.90 -7.19
N VAL A 153 -11.29 2.43 -6.75
CA VAL A 153 -12.53 2.54 -7.50
C VAL A 153 -12.93 4.01 -7.67
N VAL A 154 -12.90 4.79 -6.58
CA VAL A 154 -13.22 6.22 -6.58
C VAL A 154 -12.24 7.02 -7.43
N PHE A 155 -10.94 6.73 -7.30
CA PHE A 155 -9.87 7.40 -8.05
C PHE A 155 -10.00 7.19 -9.57
N TYR A 156 -10.22 5.95 -9.99
CA TYR A 156 -10.27 5.59 -11.41
C TYR A 156 -11.54 6.05 -12.12
N ASN A 157 -12.68 6.02 -11.41
CA ASN A 157 -13.95 6.47 -11.98
C ASN A 157 -14.17 7.98 -11.84
N HIS A 158 -13.20 8.72 -11.29
CA HIS A 158 -13.27 10.18 -11.12
C HIS A 158 -14.52 10.67 -10.39
N TRP A 159 -14.94 9.99 -9.30
CA TRP A 159 -16.17 10.32 -8.54
C TRP A 159 -16.10 11.62 -7.72
N GLY A 160 -15.21 12.54 -8.09
CA GLY A 160 -15.03 13.84 -7.47
C GLY A 160 -13.88 13.90 -6.46
N GLU A 161 -13.26 15.07 -6.36
CA GLU A 161 -12.06 15.27 -5.55
C GLU A 161 -12.28 15.01 -4.06
N PHE A 162 -13.46 15.30 -3.53
CA PHE A 162 -13.78 15.10 -2.12
C PHE A 162 -13.70 13.62 -1.72
N LEU A 163 -14.39 12.74 -2.46
CA LEU A 163 -14.39 11.30 -2.18
C LEU A 163 -13.00 10.70 -2.38
N THR A 164 -12.29 11.09 -3.44
CA THR A 164 -10.91 10.64 -3.67
C THR A 164 -10.02 10.97 -2.47
N ARG A 165 -10.10 12.20 -1.94
CA ARG A 165 -9.31 12.59 -0.76
C ARG A 165 -9.72 11.81 0.49
N LEU A 166 -11.01 11.60 0.72
CA LEU A 166 -11.52 10.88 1.89
C LEU A 166 -11.05 9.43 1.90
N PHE A 167 -11.24 8.69 0.80
CA PHE A 167 -10.81 7.30 0.72
C PHE A 167 -9.29 7.16 0.69
N LYS A 168 -8.57 8.12 0.10
CA LYS A 168 -7.11 8.17 0.17
C LYS A 168 -6.60 8.37 1.61
N LEU A 169 -7.32 9.15 2.42
CA LEU A 169 -7.02 9.27 3.85
C LEU A 169 -7.35 7.98 4.58
N GLY A 170 -8.54 7.41 4.32
CA GLY A 170 -8.97 6.14 4.90
C GLY A 170 -7.96 5.02 4.64
N ASP A 171 -7.48 4.88 3.41
CA ASP A 171 -6.50 3.88 3.00
C ASP A 171 -5.22 3.93 3.86
N ARG A 172 -4.69 5.13 4.10
CA ARG A 172 -3.53 5.32 5.01
C ARG A 172 -3.86 5.03 6.46
N VAL A 173 -5.00 5.55 6.93
CA VAL A 173 -5.44 5.41 8.33
C VAL A 173 -5.68 3.94 8.69
N MET A 174 -6.16 3.12 7.75
CA MET A 174 -6.38 1.69 7.98
C MET A 174 -5.10 0.90 8.21
N ILE A 175 -3.93 1.36 7.76
CA ILE A 175 -2.66 0.72 8.10
C ILE A 175 -2.41 0.81 9.61
N PHE A 176 -2.64 1.99 10.23
CA PHE A 176 -2.51 2.14 11.70
C PHE A 176 -3.49 1.26 12.46
N VAL A 177 -4.76 1.24 12.02
CA VAL A 177 -5.80 0.43 12.64
C VAL A 177 -5.48 -1.06 12.52
N PHE A 178 -5.02 -1.52 11.35
CA PHE A 178 -4.63 -2.91 11.14
C PHE A 178 -3.43 -3.30 12.00
N VAL A 179 -2.39 -2.47 12.07
CA VAL A 179 -1.25 -2.75 12.95
C VAL A 179 -1.72 -2.93 14.39
N ALA A 180 -2.49 -1.98 14.94
CA ALA A 180 -3.02 -2.09 16.31
C ALA A 180 -3.96 -3.29 16.50
N GLY A 181 -4.83 -3.55 15.51
CA GLY A 181 -5.71 -4.71 15.51
C GLY A 181 -4.95 -6.04 15.47
N SER A 182 -3.82 -6.09 14.76
CA SER A 182 -2.98 -7.29 14.64
C SER A 182 -2.28 -7.67 15.95
N TYR A 183 -2.04 -6.71 16.85
CA TYR A 183 -1.47 -6.94 18.18
C TYR A 183 -2.50 -7.42 19.19
N THR A 184 -3.78 -7.10 19.00
CA THR A 184 -4.84 -7.36 19.98
C THR A 184 -4.96 -8.84 20.35
N PRO A 185 -4.96 -9.82 19.42
CA PRO A 185 -4.96 -11.23 19.78
C PRO A 185 -3.77 -11.66 20.63
N TRP A 186 -2.58 -11.14 20.35
CA TRP A 186 -1.37 -11.50 21.08
C TRP A 186 -1.40 -11.00 22.51
N ILE A 187 -1.91 -9.78 22.73
CA ILE A 187 -1.92 -9.17 24.04
C ILE A 187 -3.07 -9.69 24.90
N LEU A 188 -4.22 -10.00 24.30
CA LEU A 188 -5.39 -10.51 25.03
C LEU A 188 -5.33 -12.00 25.36
N LEU A 189 -4.60 -12.81 24.57
CA LEU A 189 -4.63 -14.27 24.69
C LEU A 189 -3.34 -14.88 25.26
N VAL A 190 -2.26 -14.10 25.36
CA VAL A 190 -1.02 -14.57 26.00
C VAL A 190 -1.01 -14.11 27.45
N ASP A 191 -0.85 -15.06 28.37
CA ASP A 191 -0.72 -14.83 29.80
C ASP A 191 0.65 -14.22 30.13
N LEU A 192 0.82 -12.93 29.83
CA LEU A 192 2.02 -12.20 30.19
C LEU A 192 2.08 -11.96 31.71
N PRO A 193 3.27 -11.91 32.33
CA PRO A 193 3.40 -11.62 33.75
C PRO A 193 2.72 -10.30 34.13
N ASP A 194 2.11 -10.24 35.32
CA ASP A 194 1.44 -9.06 35.92
C ASP A 194 2.42 -7.91 36.26
N SER A 195 3.24 -7.50 35.31
CA SER A 195 4.06 -6.30 35.41
C SER A 195 3.33 -5.14 34.71
N PHE A 196 3.49 -3.93 35.23
CA PHE A 196 2.92 -2.71 34.66
C PHE A 196 3.18 -2.54 33.15
N LEU A 197 4.26 -3.14 32.63
CA LEU A 197 4.67 -3.03 31.23
C LEU A 197 3.95 -3.99 30.28
N TRP A 198 3.26 -5.01 30.78
CA TRP A 198 2.72 -6.09 29.95
C TRP A 198 1.18 -6.11 29.95
N GLY A 199 0.58 -6.87 29.02
CA GLY A 199 -0.88 -7.00 28.92
C GLY A 199 -1.59 -5.71 28.49
N GLU A 200 -2.60 -5.29 29.24
CA GLU A 200 -3.50 -4.16 28.90
C GLU A 200 -2.77 -2.83 28.70
N THR A 201 -1.67 -2.58 29.41
CA THR A 201 -0.84 -1.38 29.21
C THR A 201 -0.27 -1.34 27.80
N MET A 202 0.24 -2.46 27.30
CA MET A 202 0.80 -2.55 25.94
C MET A 202 -0.30 -2.36 24.89
N LEU A 203 -1.49 -2.92 25.12
CA LEU A 203 -2.64 -2.69 24.25
C LEU A 203 -2.96 -1.20 24.16
N THR A 204 -3.01 -0.52 25.32
CA THR A 204 -3.26 0.92 25.41
C THR A 204 -2.18 1.73 24.69
N VAL A 205 -0.90 1.36 24.86
CA VAL A 205 0.23 2.03 24.19
C VAL A 205 0.13 1.89 22.67
N ILE A 206 -0.10 0.67 22.16
CA ILE A 206 -0.16 0.43 20.71
C ILE A 206 -1.34 1.16 20.07
N TRP A 207 -2.52 1.12 20.70
CA TRP A 207 -3.68 1.88 20.20
C TRP A 207 -3.46 3.39 20.31
N SER A 208 -2.81 3.88 21.36
CA SER A 208 -2.49 5.31 21.51
C SER A 208 -1.52 5.79 20.43
N ILE A 209 -0.47 5.03 20.13
CA ILE A 209 0.45 5.34 19.03
C ILE A 209 -0.30 5.27 17.69
N GLY A 210 -1.20 4.29 17.52
CA GLY A 210 -2.07 4.17 16.36
C GLY A 210 -2.92 5.43 16.16
N PHE A 211 -3.64 5.87 17.18
CA PHE A 211 -4.43 7.10 17.12
C PHE A 211 -3.58 8.35 16.89
N ALA A 212 -2.38 8.43 17.47
CA ALA A 212 -1.44 9.51 17.19
C ALA A 212 -1.00 9.53 15.72
N GLY A 213 -0.69 8.36 15.15
CA GLY A 213 -0.38 8.20 13.72
C GLY A 213 -1.55 8.58 12.81
N ILE A 214 -2.78 8.19 13.19
CA ILE A 214 -4.01 8.57 12.47
C ILE A 214 -4.21 10.08 12.50
N ALA A 215 -4.06 10.72 13.67
CA ALA A 215 -4.17 12.16 13.82
C ALA A 215 -3.11 12.89 12.98
N PHE A 216 -1.87 12.40 13.01
CA PHE A 216 -0.76 12.91 12.21
C PHE A 216 -1.07 12.81 10.70
N SER A 217 -1.42 11.61 10.20
CA SER A 217 -1.74 11.41 8.78
C SER A 217 -2.93 12.25 8.34
N SER A 218 -3.97 12.35 9.18
CA SER A 218 -5.17 13.17 8.93
C SER A 218 -4.83 14.66 8.83
N PHE A 219 -4.09 15.19 9.80
CA PHE A 219 -3.74 16.61 9.86
C PHE A 219 -2.97 17.07 8.61
N PHE A 220 -1.92 16.36 8.23
CA PHE A 220 -1.09 16.74 7.08
C PHE A 220 -1.80 16.52 5.73
N THR A 221 -2.69 15.54 5.66
CA THR A 221 -3.54 15.31 4.48
C THR A 221 -4.56 16.43 4.31
N LEU A 222 -5.32 16.74 5.36
CA LEU A 222 -6.43 17.70 5.30
C LEU A 222 -5.92 19.13 5.11
N THR A 223 -4.76 19.47 5.68
CA THR A 223 -4.13 20.80 5.52
C THR A 223 -3.39 20.94 4.19
N LYS A 224 -3.35 19.90 3.33
CA LYS A 224 -2.58 19.88 2.07
C LYS A 224 -1.08 20.20 2.25
N ARG A 225 -0.52 19.93 3.42
CA ARG A 225 0.90 20.18 3.77
C ARG A 225 1.73 18.91 3.69
N ARG A 226 1.36 17.97 2.81
CA ARG A 226 2.06 16.70 2.67
C ARG A 226 3.37 16.94 1.92
N THR A 227 4.47 16.66 2.59
CA THR A 227 5.83 16.72 2.03
C THR A 227 6.47 15.34 2.10
N THR A 228 7.55 15.12 1.35
CA THR A 228 8.34 13.89 1.43
C THR A 228 8.76 13.54 2.86
N THR A 229 9.04 14.55 3.70
CA THR A 229 9.38 14.36 5.11
C THR A 229 8.22 13.77 5.92
N VAL A 230 7.00 14.25 5.69
CA VAL A 230 5.79 13.71 6.34
C VAL A 230 5.60 12.24 5.98
N GLU A 231 5.84 11.87 4.72
CA GLU A 231 5.72 10.48 4.26
C GLU A 231 6.74 9.55 4.92
N ILE A 232 7.98 10.04 5.13
CA ILE A 232 9.02 9.29 5.84
C ILE A 232 8.66 9.11 7.32
N ILE A 233 8.14 10.16 7.97
CA ILE A 233 7.70 10.08 9.36
C ILE A 233 6.53 9.10 9.50
N GLU A 234 5.55 9.18 8.61
CA GLU A 234 4.39 8.28 8.57
C GLU A 234 4.84 6.81 8.42
N LEU A 235 5.80 6.55 7.52
CA LEU A 235 6.40 5.23 7.37
C LEU A 235 7.17 4.79 8.63
N GLY A 236 7.84 5.73 9.30
CA GLY A 236 8.49 5.52 10.58
C GLY A 236 7.50 5.07 11.66
N PHE A 237 6.30 5.65 11.71
CA PHE A 237 5.26 5.17 12.61
C PHE A 237 4.79 3.75 12.25
N TYR A 238 4.57 3.44 10.96
CA TYR A 238 4.15 2.10 10.53
C TYR A 238 5.16 1.02 10.94
N LEU A 239 6.45 1.24 10.62
CA LEU A 239 7.51 0.30 10.98
C LEU A 239 7.76 0.29 12.49
N GLY A 240 7.83 1.47 13.12
CA GLY A 240 8.06 1.59 14.56
C GLY A 240 7.01 0.83 15.35
N MET A 241 5.73 1.03 15.05
CA MET A 241 4.63 0.26 15.64
C MET A 241 4.75 -1.23 15.34
N GLY A 242 5.04 -1.62 14.10
CA GLY A 242 5.15 -3.02 13.69
C GLY A 242 6.26 -3.79 14.41
N TRP A 243 7.32 -3.11 14.87
CA TRP A 243 8.45 -3.73 15.56
C TRP A 243 8.37 -3.68 17.09
N ILE A 244 7.36 -3.02 17.68
CA ILE A 244 7.14 -3.04 19.15
C ILE A 244 7.03 -4.48 19.68
N GLY A 245 6.46 -5.40 18.89
CA GLY A 245 6.36 -6.82 19.20
C GLY A 245 7.68 -7.49 19.54
N ALA A 246 8.81 -6.99 19.02
CA ALA A 246 10.12 -7.54 19.34
C ALA A 246 10.49 -7.36 20.82
N PHE A 247 10.04 -6.28 21.46
CA PHE A 247 10.32 -6.02 22.88
C PHE A 247 9.55 -6.97 23.82
N VAL A 248 8.42 -7.51 23.37
CA VAL A 248 7.60 -8.46 24.16
C VAL A 248 7.89 -9.92 23.84
N ALA A 249 8.73 -10.21 22.85
CA ALA A 249 9.06 -11.59 22.47
C ALA A 249 9.65 -12.41 23.63
N GLN A 250 10.54 -11.84 24.43
CA GLN A 250 11.13 -12.51 25.60
C GLN A 250 10.07 -12.84 26.68
N PRO A 251 9.25 -11.88 27.15
CA PRO A 251 8.10 -12.18 28.02
C PRO A 251 7.12 -13.23 27.45
N MET A 252 6.88 -13.22 26.14
CA MET A 252 6.02 -14.21 25.47
C MET A 252 6.61 -15.62 25.51
N MET A 253 7.93 -15.75 25.33
CA MET A 253 8.62 -17.04 25.51
C MET A 253 8.51 -17.53 26.95
N ALA A 254 8.70 -16.63 27.92
CA ALA A 254 8.63 -16.97 29.34
C ALA A 254 7.22 -17.39 29.79
N SER A 255 6.17 -16.91 29.10
CA SER A 255 4.76 -17.29 29.34
C SER A 255 4.32 -18.56 28.62
N GLY A 256 5.24 -19.26 27.94
CA GLY A 256 4.97 -20.56 27.33
C GLY A 256 4.45 -20.51 25.90
N VAL A 257 4.51 -19.35 25.23
CA VAL A 257 4.20 -19.26 23.79
C VAL A 257 5.19 -20.11 22.99
N SER A 258 4.67 -20.95 22.10
CA SER A 258 5.51 -21.85 21.31
C SER A 258 6.51 -21.10 20.42
N GLY A 259 7.70 -21.65 20.25
CA GLY A 259 8.72 -21.08 19.35
C GLY A 259 8.24 -20.99 17.89
N VAL A 260 7.31 -21.85 17.48
CA VAL A 260 6.68 -21.80 16.15
C VAL A 260 5.77 -20.58 16.00
N ALA A 261 4.97 -20.25 17.03
CA ALA A 261 4.14 -19.04 17.00
C ALA A 261 5.01 -17.78 16.87
N LEU A 262 6.11 -17.72 17.62
CA LEU A 262 7.04 -16.59 17.57
C LEU A 262 7.79 -16.50 16.25
N SER A 263 8.18 -17.63 15.64
CA SER A 263 8.82 -17.61 14.33
C SER A 263 7.87 -17.13 13.24
N LEU A 264 6.59 -17.50 13.31
CA LEU A 264 5.54 -16.98 12.42
C LEU A 264 5.34 -15.47 12.63
N LEU A 265 5.34 -14.98 13.88
CA LEU A 265 5.26 -13.56 14.18
C LEU A 265 6.44 -12.78 13.56
N VAL A 266 7.66 -13.30 13.71
CA VAL A 266 8.86 -12.71 13.09
C VAL A 266 8.78 -12.76 11.56
N ALA A 267 8.37 -13.89 10.98
CA ALA A 267 8.19 -14.02 9.53
C ALA A 267 7.15 -13.01 9.00
N GLY A 268 6.07 -12.79 9.75
CA GLY A 268 5.07 -11.77 9.48
C GLY A 268 5.64 -10.35 9.48
N GLY A 269 6.35 -9.97 10.55
CA GLY A 269 7.02 -8.66 10.66
C GLY A 269 8.06 -8.41 9.56
N LEU A 270 8.84 -9.44 9.19
CA LEU A 270 9.77 -9.37 8.06
C LEU A 270 9.04 -9.23 6.73
N SER A 271 7.95 -9.97 6.53
CA SER A 271 7.10 -9.86 5.33
C SER A 271 6.59 -8.43 5.15
N PHE A 272 6.07 -7.80 6.21
CA PHE A 272 5.65 -6.40 6.17
C PHE A 272 6.81 -5.45 5.86
N SER A 273 7.98 -5.67 6.46
CA SER A 273 9.17 -4.85 6.23
C SER A 273 9.66 -4.93 4.78
N ILE A 274 9.65 -6.11 4.18
CA ILE A 274 9.94 -6.32 2.75
C ILE A 274 8.86 -5.64 1.89
N GLY A 275 7.60 -5.75 2.27
CA GLY A 275 6.49 -5.04 1.62
C GLY A 275 6.73 -3.53 1.57
N VAL A 276 7.17 -2.92 2.69
CA VAL A 276 7.49 -1.49 2.77
C VAL A 276 8.61 -1.10 1.79
N TYR A 277 9.60 -1.96 1.58
CA TYR A 277 10.64 -1.74 0.57
C TYR A 277 10.03 -1.62 -0.84
N PHE A 278 9.14 -2.54 -1.23
CA PHE A 278 8.44 -2.47 -2.52
C PHE A 278 7.46 -1.30 -2.63
N PHE A 279 6.80 -0.93 -1.52
CA PHE A 279 5.96 0.27 -1.46
C PHE A 279 6.76 1.53 -1.80
N ARG A 280 8.01 1.64 -1.34
CA ARG A 280 8.88 2.78 -1.68
C ARG A 280 9.32 2.79 -3.15
N LEU A 281 9.30 1.64 -3.79
CA LEU A 281 9.54 1.47 -5.22
C LEU A 281 8.29 1.74 -6.08
N ASP A 282 7.18 2.15 -5.49
CA ASP A 282 5.98 2.48 -6.24
C ASP A 282 6.19 3.68 -7.20
N GLY A 283 5.75 3.47 -8.44
CA GLY A 283 6.07 4.33 -9.59
C GLY A 283 7.53 4.30 -10.03
N ILE A 284 8.41 3.49 -9.41
CA ILE A 284 9.81 3.22 -9.84
C ILE A 284 9.90 1.84 -10.53
N MET A 285 9.20 0.85 -9.98
CA MET A 285 9.06 -0.50 -10.52
C MET A 285 7.62 -0.71 -11.00
N PRO A 286 7.39 -1.25 -12.21
CA PRO A 286 6.05 -1.61 -12.65
C PRO A 286 5.44 -2.63 -11.69
N PHE A 287 4.17 -2.44 -11.33
CA PHE A 287 3.46 -3.28 -10.35
C PHE A 287 4.05 -3.29 -8.93
N GLY A 288 4.94 -2.34 -8.59
CA GLY A 288 5.56 -2.27 -7.25
C GLY A 288 4.52 -2.23 -6.12
N HIS A 289 3.43 -1.50 -6.33
CA HIS A 289 2.30 -1.42 -5.41
C HIS A 289 1.58 -2.77 -5.22
N THR A 290 1.37 -3.53 -6.31
CA THR A 290 0.79 -4.87 -6.24
C THR A 290 1.71 -5.83 -5.48
N VAL A 291 3.02 -5.76 -5.73
CA VAL A 291 4.02 -6.57 -5.01
C VAL A 291 3.99 -6.24 -3.51
N TRP A 292 3.84 -4.98 -3.15
CA TRP A 292 3.61 -4.56 -1.77
C TRP A 292 2.39 -5.25 -1.17
N HIS A 293 1.22 -5.25 -1.84
CA HIS A 293 0.03 -5.94 -1.33
C HIS A 293 0.27 -7.43 -1.10
N ILE A 294 0.98 -8.10 -1.99
CA ILE A 294 1.29 -9.54 -1.85
C ILE A 294 2.08 -9.79 -0.56
N TRP A 295 3.12 -9.00 -0.28
CA TRP A 295 3.89 -9.10 0.96
C TRP A 295 3.07 -8.76 2.20
N VAL A 296 2.13 -7.82 2.11
CA VAL A 296 1.18 -7.53 3.19
C VAL A 296 0.27 -8.73 3.44
N ILE A 297 -0.31 -9.34 2.40
CA ILE A 297 -1.19 -10.51 2.52
C ILE A 297 -0.44 -11.70 3.12
N ILE A 298 0.80 -11.97 2.68
CA ILE A 298 1.66 -13.01 3.25
C ILE A 298 1.92 -12.75 4.73
N GLY A 299 2.24 -11.51 5.10
CA GLY A 299 2.43 -11.11 6.50
C GLY A 299 1.18 -11.33 7.34
N CYS A 300 0.01 -10.94 6.80
CA CYS A 300 -1.28 -11.21 7.44
C CYS A 300 -1.49 -12.72 7.63
N ALA A 301 -1.21 -13.53 6.61
CA ALA A 301 -1.35 -14.98 6.69
C ALA A 301 -0.49 -15.60 7.80
N PHE A 302 0.76 -15.14 7.98
CA PHE A 302 1.60 -15.60 9.08
C PHE A 302 1.01 -15.22 10.45
N HIS A 303 0.53 -13.97 10.62
CA HIS A 303 -0.10 -13.54 11.88
C HIS A 303 -1.39 -14.32 12.16
N TYR A 304 -2.26 -14.49 11.16
CA TYR A 304 -3.47 -15.29 11.28
C TYR A 304 -3.15 -16.73 11.68
N HIS A 305 -2.20 -17.39 11.01
CA HIS A 305 -1.82 -18.76 11.32
C HIS A 305 -1.26 -18.89 12.74
N ALA A 306 -0.43 -17.92 13.16
CA ALA A 306 0.11 -17.89 14.52
C ALA A 306 -1.02 -17.82 15.56
N VAL A 307 -1.97 -16.91 15.38
CA VAL A 307 -3.09 -16.75 16.33
C VAL A 307 -4.01 -17.96 16.29
N CYS A 308 -4.42 -18.42 15.11
CA CYS A 308 -5.43 -19.46 14.97
C CYS A 308 -4.95 -20.83 15.44
N HIS A 309 -3.66 -21.16 15.27
CA HIS A 309 -3.13 -22.48 15.63
C HIS A 309 -2.33 -22.53 16.93
N HIS A 310 -1.95 -21.37 17.50
CA HIS A 310 -1.15 -21.36 18.73
C HIS A 310 -1.74 -20.55 19.88
N LEU A 311 -2.67 -19.61 19.62
CA LEU A 311 -3.29 -18.79 20.67
C LEU A 311 -4.77 -19.14 20.91
N LEU A 312 -5.51 -19.49 19.86
CA LEU A 312 -6.92 -19.90 20.00
C LEU A 312 -7.13 -21.29 20.61
N PRO A 313 -6.33 -22.33 20.29
CA PRO A 313 -6.50 -23.62 20.92
C PRO A 313 -6.28 -23.47 22.42
N SER A 314 -7.28 -23.87 23.21
CA SER A 314 -7.10 -23.98 24.65
C SER A 314 -5.92 -24.91 24.90
N ALA A 315 -4.99 -24.51 25.77
CA ALA A 315 -3.86 -25.34 26.15
C ALA A 315 -4.43 -26.70 26.60
N THR A 316 -4.39 -27.69 25.72
CA THR A 316 -4.59 -29.07 26.11
C THR A 316 -3.37 -29.35 26.97
N HIS A 317 -3.50 -29.17 28.28
CA HIS A 317 -2.72 -29.98 29.19
C HIS A 317 -2.83 -31.41 28.64
N PRO A 318 -1.72 -32.10 28.36
CA PRO A 318 -1.77 -33.53 28.16
C PRO A 318 -2.26 -34.12 29.48
N SER A 319 -3.58 -34.21 29.63
CA SER A 319 -4.24 -34.86 30.75
C SER A 319 -3.89 -36.33 30.66
N THR A 320 -2.96 -36.75 31.52
CA THR A 320 -3.05 -38.01 32.24
C THR A 320 -3.41 -39.24 31.40
N HIS A 321 -2.56 -39.60 30.44
CA HIS A 321 -2.46 -40.99 29.97
C HIS A 321 -1.19 -41.62 30.57
N ALA A 322 -1.22 -41.93 31.87
CA ALA A 322 -0.30 -42.91 32.49
C ALA A 322 -0.68 -43.36 33.92
N ILE A 323 -1.83 -42.97 34.48
CA ILE A 323 -2.39 -43.68 35.66
C ILE A 323 -3.28 -44.82 35.13
N MET A 324 -2.66 -45.81 34.50
CA MET A 324 -3.25 -47.13 34.21
C MET A 324 -2.19 -48.17 33.83
N SER A 325 -0.97 -48.03 34.34
CA SER A 325 0.05 -49.09 34.34
C SER A 325 0.28 -49.62 35.77
N SER A 326 -0.81 -49.86 36.49
CA SER A 326 -0.86 -50.80 37.61
C SER A 326 -1.97 -51.80 37.33
N ALA A 327 -1.63 -52.82 36.55
CA ALA A 327 -2.31 -54.11 36.51
C ALA A 327 -1.22 -55.17 36.43
#